data_AF-A0A2S5GZ64-F1
#
_entry.id   AF-A0A2S5GZ64-F1
#
_cell.length_a   1.000
_cell.length_b   1.000
_cell.length_c   1.000
_cell.angle_alpha   90.00
_cell.angle_beta   90.00
_cell.angle_gamma   90.00
#
_symmetry.space_group_name_H-M   'P 1'
#
loop_
_entity.id
_entity.type
_entity.pdbx_description
1 polymer ?
#
loop_
_entity_poly.entity_id
_entity_poly.type
_entity_poly.pdbx_seq_one_letter_code
_entity_poly.pdbx_strand_id
1 'polypeptide(L)'
;MCLLPAVALADAAPPKPNPLGVDVCITTGTSGQYSVRVRNVGDAPLVRVDVSGVRLDAAGHATEPLNLSLADIAPGKYKTAILARHDESAALDRIVTYTLVDGKPKPQHELFAGKVAHVSPGSALQYTLAPLAVRGWTVAYGSPASARLEAGSAVILGYPVRQSGKPATRPEAGRSPSAVVPLAPCKAS
;
A
#
# COMPACT_ATOMS: atom_id res chain seq x y z
N MET A 1 47.92 16.67 25.03
CA MET A 1 47.20 16.60 23.73
C MET A 1 46.30 15.39 23.76
N CYS A 2 44.99 15.59 23.96
CA CYS A 2 43.99 14.53 23.96
C CYS A 2 43.20 14.66 22.65
N LEU A 3 43.38 13.72 21.72
CA LEU A 3 42.60 13.63 20.48
C LEU A 3 41.32 12.84 20.78
N LEU A 4 40.17 13.50 20.73
CA LEU A 4 38.84 12.87 20.76
C LEU A 4 38.49 12.37 19.35
N PRO A 5 37.89 11.17 19.19
CA PRO A 5 37.44 10.70 17.89
C PRO A 5 36.11 11.38 17.53
N ALA A 6 36.05 11.95 16.34
CA ALA A 6 34.83 12.48 15.75
C ALA A 6 33.88 11.32 15.44
N VAL A 7 32.74 11.27 16.12
CA VAL A 7 31.63 10.36 15.78
C VAL A 7 30.98 10.92 14.53
N ALA A 8 31.21 10.25 13.39
CA ALA A 8 30.48 10.53 12.16
C ALA A 8 28.99 10.21 12.40
N LEU A 9 28.15 11.25 12.43
CA LEU A 9 26.72 11.10 12.28
C LEU A 9 26.47 10.50 10.89
N ALA A 10 25.99 9.25 10.87
CA ALA A 10 25.52 8.62 9.65
C ALA A 10 24.35 9.47 9.13
N ASP A 11 24.61 10.18 8.03
CA ASP A 11 23.63 10.96 7.31
C ASP A 11 22.55 9.99 6.83
N ALA A 12 21.37 10.05 7.44
CA ALA A 12 20.24 9.23 7.03
C ALA A 12 19.88 9.66 5.61
N ALA A 13 20.16 8.80 4.64
CA ALA A 13 19.83 9.05 3.24
C ALA A 13 18.37 9.54 3.15
N PRO A 14 18.10 10.64 2.40
CA PRO A 14 16.75 11.15 2.25
C PRO A 14 15.83 10.01 1.80
N PRO A 15 14.63 9.88 2.39
CA PRO A 15 13.73 8.80 2.04
C PRO A 15 13.50 8.84 0.53
N LYS A 16 13.93 7.77 -0.15
CA LYS A 16 13.76 7.62 -1.59
C LYS A 16 12.29 7.92 -1.91
N PRO A 17 11.98 8.81 -2.87
CA PRO A 17 10.61 9.09 -3.25
C PRO A 17 9.88 7.79 -3.47
N ASN A 18 8.74 7.60 -2.82
CA ASN A 18 7.92 6.42 -3.01
C ASN A 18 7.62 6.31 -4.51
N PRO A 19 8.12 5.28 -5.21
CA PRO A 19 8.04 5.22 -6.68
C PRO A 19 6.60 5.13 -7.18
N LEU A 20 5.63 4.91 -6.28
CA LEU A 20 4.20 4.84 -6.58
C LEU A 20 3.53 6.22 -6.61
N GLY A 21 4.22 7.28 -6.18
CA GLY A 21 3.66 8.64 -6.07
C GLY A 21 2.54 8.77 -5.05
N VAL A 22 2.25 7.72 -4.26
CA VAL A 22 1.21 7.71 -3.23
C VAL A 22 1.66 7.00 -1.97
N ASP A 23 1.39 7.61 -0.83
CA ASP A 23 1.53 6.98 0.48
C ASP A 23 0.15 6.55 0.98
N VAL A 24 0.09 5.33 1.52
CA VAL A 24 -1.13 4.72 2.03
C VAL A 24 -0.93 4.36 3.50
N CYS A 25 -1.83 4.78 4.35
CA CYS A 25 -1.82 4.43 5.77
C CYS A 25 -3.23 4.14 6.28
N ILE A 26 -3.32 3.30 7.32
CA ILE A 26 -4.58 2.97 7.97
C ILE A 26 -4.88 4.02 9.04
N THR A 27 -6.09 4.53 9.07
CA THR A 27 -6.60 5.34 10.17
C THR A 27 -7.66 4.54 10.91
N THR A 28 -7.39 4.23 12.18
CA THR A 28 -8.43 3.80 13.12
C THR A 28 -8.91 5.05 13.85
N GLY A 29 -10.16 5.46 13.58
CA GLY A 29 -10.74 6.64 14.23
C GLY A 29 -11.05 6.38 15.71
N THR A 30 -11.21 7.44 16.51
CA THR A 30 -11.70 7.36 17.90
C THR A 30 -13.08 6.71 18.01
N SER A 31 -13.86 6.70 16.93
CA SER A 31 -15.14 6.01 16.82
C SER A 31 -15.02 4.56 16.30
N GLY A 32 -13.86 3.93 16.34
CA GLY A 32 -13.65 2.55 15.87
C GLY A 32 -13.81 2.35 14.36
N GLN A 33 -13.81 3.42 13.56
CA GLN A 33 -13.89 3.33 12.10
C GLN A 33 -12.60 2.79 11.50
N TYR A 34 -12.71 1.86 10.56
CA TYR A 34 -11.58 1.42 9.73
C TYR A 34 -11.54 2.24 8.45
N SER A 35 -10.51 3.06 8.30
CA SER A 35 -10.35 3.96 7.16
C SER A 35 -8.96 3.86 6.56
N VAL A 36 -8.85 4.17 5.27
CA VAL A 36 -7.58 4.22 4.55
C VAL A 36 -7.36 5.63 4.06
N ARG A 37 -6.24 6.23 4.44
CA ARG A 37 -5.80 7.53 3.96
C ARG A 37 -4.83 7.34 2.81
N VAL A 38 -5.13 8.00 1.70
CA VAL A 38 -4.26 8.05 0.52
C VAL A 38 -3.72 9.46 0.40
N ARG A 39 -2.41 9.61 0.54
CA ARG A 39 -1.69 10.86 0.35
C ARG A 39 -1.00 10.86 -1.01
N ASN A 40 -1.20 11.92 -1.78
CA ASN A 40 -0.43 12.14 -3.00
C ASN A 40 0.95 12.69 -2.63
N VAL A 41 2.00 11.93 -2.94
CA VAL A 41 3.40 12.34 -2.75
C VAL A 41 4.14 12.53 -4.08
N GLY A 42 3.44 12.37 -5.20
CA GLY A 42 3.93 12.70 -6.53
C GLY A 42 3.69 14.17 -6.88
N ASP A 43 4.21 14.57 -8.04
CA ASP A 43 4.20 15.96 -8.50
C ASP A 43 2.93 16.35 -9.28
N ALA A 44 2.15 15.36 -9.73
CA ALA A 44 0.91 15.57 -10.48
C ALA A 44 -0.33 15.31 -9.61
N PRO A 45 -1.44 16.05 -9.80
CA PRO A 45 -2.70 15.75 -9.15
C PRO A 45 -3.21 14.34 -9.50
N LEU A 46 -3.74 13.64 -8.50
CA LEU A 46 -4.54 12.43 -8.72
C LEU A 46 -5.98 12.87 -8.97
N VAL A 47 -6.48 12.64 -10.18
CA VAL A 47 -7.86 13.01 -10.54
C VAL A 47 -8.86 12.00 -9.97
N ARG A 48 -8.43 10.77 -9.74
CA ARG A 48 -9.22 9.72 -9.11
C ARG A 48 -8.32 8.72 -8.40
N VAL A 49 -8.79 8.19 -7.29
CA VAL A 49 -8.24 7.03 -6.62
C VAL A 49 -9.38 6.10 -6.29
N ASP A 50 -9.37 4.90 -6.86
CA ASP A 50 -10.36 3.88 -6.56
C ASP A 50 -9.81 2.97 -5.46
N VAL A 51 -10.54 2.85 -4.35
CA VAL A 51 -10.20 2.03 -3.18
C VAL A 51 -11.19 0.88 -3.10
N SER A 52 -10.69 -0.34 -3.19
CA SER A 52 -11.45 -1.57 -3.06
C SER A 52 -11.08 -2.28 -1.76
N GLY A 53 -12.09 -2.81 -1.08
CA GLY A 53 -11.96 -3.63 0.12
C GLY A 53 -13.07 -4.65 0.22
N VAL A 54 -13.19 -5.28 1.38
CA VAL A 54 -14.32 -6.16 1.71
C VAL A 54 -14.79 -5.92 3.13
N ARG A 55 -16.08 -6.14 3.39
CA ARG A 55 -16.60 -6.34 4.74
C ARG A 55 -16.17 -7.70 5.27
N LEU A 56 -15.97 -7.79 6.57
CA LEU A 56 -15.62 -9.01 7.29
C LEU A 56 -16.75 -9.38 8.24
N ASP A 57 -17.05 -10.68 8.34
CA ASP A 57 -17.89 -11.22 9.41
C ASP A 57 -17.14 -11.33 10.74
N ALA A 58 -17.83 -11.78 11.80
CA ALA A 58 -17.23 -11.97 13.13
C ALA A 58 -16.10 -13.03 13.16
N ALA A 59 -16.03 -13.92 12.16
CA ALA A 59 -14.97 -14.91 12.01
C ALA A 59 -13.80 -14.38 11.15
N GLY A 60 -13.89 -13.15 10.64
CA GLY A 60 -12.89 -12.54 9.77
C GLY A 60 -12.96 -12.99 8.32
N HIS A 61 -14.08 -13.57 7.87
CA HIS A 61 -14.27 -13.94 6.46
C HIS A 61 -14.85 -12.78 5.65
N ALA A 62 -14.41 -12.65 4.40
CA ALA A 62 -15.00 -11.72 3.45
C ALA A 62 -16.47 -12.05 3.19
N THR A 63 -17.31 -11.02 3.22
CA THR A 63 -18.74 -11.15 2.93
C THR A 63 -19.14 -10.35 1.70
N GLU A 64 -18.87 -9.04 1.69
CA GLU A 64 -19.31 -8.12 0.64
C GLU A 64 -18.17 -7.23 0.13
N PRO A 65 -18.02 -7.01 -1.19
CA PRO A 65 -17.05 -6.07 -1.73
C PRO A 65 -17.44 -4.61 -1.43
N LEU A 66 -16.42 -3.80 -1.13
CA LEU A 66 -16.53 -2.37 -0.93
C LEU A 66 -15.76 -1.65 -2.03
N ASN A 67 -16.37 -0.65 -2.67
CA ASN A 67 -15.71 0.18 -3.67
C ASN A 67 -15.99 1.66 -3.39
N LEU A 68 -14.92 2.43 -3.21
CA LEU A 68 -14.96 3.86 -2.92
C LEU A 68 -14.09 4.58 -3.94
N SER A 69 -14.46 5.80 -4.30
CA SER A 69 -13.66 6.63 -5.19
C SER A 69 -13.36 7.97 -4.52
N LEU A 70 -12.09 8.37 -4.53
CA LEU A 70 -11.60 9.64 -4.05
C LEU A 70 -11.19 10.48 -5.26
N ALA A 71 -11.90 11.56 -5.53
CA ALA A 71 -11.54 12.49 -6.60
C ALA A 71 -10.48 13.51 -6.14
N ASP A 72 -9.76 14.13 -7.06
CA ASP A 72 -9.01 15.38 -6.86
C ASP A 72 -8.14 15.44 -5.59
N ILE A 73 -7.05 14.67 -5.58
CA ILE A 73 -6.02 14.72 -4.53
C ILE A 73 -4.80 15.46 -5.09
N ALA A 74 -4.70 16.75 -4.76
CA ALA A 74 -3.55 17.58 -5.13
C ALA A 74 -2.23 17.06 -4.51
N PRO A 75 -1.07 17.35 -5.12
CA PRO A 75 0.24 17.03 -4.55
C PRO A 75 0.38 17.48 -3.08
N GLY A 76 0.94 16.61 -2.25
CA GLY A 76 1.13 16.83 -0.81
C GLY A 76 -0.15 16.72 0.04
N LYS A 77 -1.34 16.65 -0.56
CA LYS A 77 -2.63 16.47 0.13
C LYS A 77 -3.01 15.00 0.25
N TYR A 78 -4.00 14.73 1.09
CA TYR A 78 -4.56 13.41 1.27
C TYR A 78 -6.09 13.44 1.29
N LYS A 79 -6.70 12.29 0.98
CA LYS A 79 -8.10 12.00 1.27
C LYS A 79 -8.22 10.67 1.96
N THR A 80 -9.33 10.46 2.67
CA THR A 80 -9.58 9.26 3.46
C THR A 80 -10.84 8.56 2.94
N ALA A 81 -10.71 7.27 2.66
CA ALA A 81 -11.80 6.36 2.35
C ALA A 81 -12.21 5.62 3.63
N ILE A 82 -13.50 5.71 4.00
CA ILE A 82 -14.06 5.00 5.16
C ILE A 82 -14.55 3.64 4.68
N LEU A 83 -13.87 2.56 5.10
CA LEU A 83 -14.21 1.20 4.70
C LEU A 83 -15.17 0.52 5.68
N ALA A 84 -15.09 0.85 6.97
CA ALA A 84 -16.01 0.34 7.98
C ALA A 84 -16.39 1.44 8.98
N ARG A 85 -17.67 1.46 9.36
CA ARG A 85 -18.19 2.29 10.46
C ARG A 85 -17.89 1.65 11.82
N HIS A 86 -18.32 2.31 12.89
CA HIS A 86 -18.31 1.72 14.22
C HIS A 86 -19.06 0.36 14.20
N ASP A 87 -18.53 -0.63 14.91
CA ASP A 87 -19.03 -2.02 14.97
C ASP A 87 -18.99 -2.82 13.65
N GLU A 88 -18.46 -2.25 12.58
CA GLU A 88 -18.23 -2.96 11.32
C GLU A 88 -16.75 -3.34 11.19
N SER A 89 -16.48 -4.49 10.58
CA SER A 89 -15.11 -4.92 10.23
C SER A 89 -14.93 -4.92 8.72
N ALA A 90 -13.78 -4.43 8.25
CA ALA A 90 -13.42 -4.46 6.85
C ALA A 90 -11.90 -4.65 6.68
N ALA A 91 -11.50 -5.06 5.47
CA ALA A 91 -10.12 -5.13 5.06
C ALA A 91 -9.91 -4.38 3.74
N LEU A 92 -8.74 -3.75 3.61
CA LEU A 92 -8.29 -3.17 2.34
C LEU A 92 -7.86 -4.32 1.41
N ASP A 93 -8.23 -4.24 0.14
CA ASP A 93 -7.81 -5.20 -0.89
C ASP A 93 -6.88 -4.52 -1.91
N ARG A 94 -7.37 -3.45 -2.55
CA ARG A 94 -6.67 -2.81 -3.67
C ARG A 94 -6.90 -1.30 -3.71
N ILE A 95 -5.92 -0.57 -4.24
CA ILE A 95 -6.06 0.84 -4.63
C ILE A 95 -5.59 1.00 -6.07
N VAL A 96 -6.28 1.80 -6.86
CA VAL A 96 -5.85 2.19 -8.21
C VAL A 96 -5.82 3.70 -8.31
N THR A 97 -4.68 4.26 -8.73
CA THR A 97 -4.52 5.71 -8.88
C THR A 97 -4.68 6.13 -10.33
N TYR A 98 -5.27 7.30 -10.54
CA TYR A 98 -5.51 7.87 -11.87
C TYR A 98 -5.00 9.30 -11.92
N THR A 99 -4.31 9.62 -13.01
CA THR A 99 -3.94 11.00 -13.37
C THR A 99 -4.63 11.37 -14.67
N LEU A 100 -4.67 12.66 -14.99
CA LEU A 100 -5.16 13.12 -16.28
C LEU A 100 -4.07 12.93 -17.34
N VAL A 101 -4.38 12.19 -18.40
CA VAL A 101 -3.53 12.08 -19.60
C VAL A 101 -4.43 12.37 -20.80
N ASP A 102 -4.07 13.35 -21.61
CA ASP A 102 -4.88 13.81 -22.75
C ASP A 102 -6.34 14.12 -22.37
N GLY A 103 -6.54 14.77 -21.22
CA GLY A 103 -7.87 15.14 -20.72
C GLY A 103 -8.71 13.98 -20.17
N LYS A 104 -8.17 12.76 -20.10
CA LYS A 104 -8.89 11.57 -19.62
C LYS A 104 -8.22 10.95 -18.40
N PRO A 105 -8.97 10.47 -17.40
CA PRO A 105 -8.41 9.71 -16.30
C PRO A 105 -7.74 8.43 -16.82
N LYS A 106 -6.44 8.30 -16.60
CA LYS A 106 -5.66 7.12 -16.97
C LYS A 106 -5.06 6.48 -15.71
N PRO A 107 -5.27 5.17 -15.51
CA PRO A 107 -4.70 4.47 -14.37
C PRO A 107 -3.18 4.46 -14.45
N GLN A 108 -2.52 4.77 -13.33
CA GLN A 108 -1.06 4.86 -13.23
C GLN A 108 -0.48 3.71 -12.42
N HIS A 109 -0.99 3.48 -11.20
CA HIS A 109 -0.50 2.46 -10.30
C HIS A 109 -1.63 1.59 -9.76
N GLU A 110 -1.31 0.31 -9.57
CA GLU A 110 -2.11 -0.68 -8.86
C GLU A 110 -1.38 -0.99 -7.55
N LEU A 111 -2.09 -0.83 -6.45
CA LEU A 111 -1.58 -1.12 -5.13
C LEU A 111 -2.41 -2.24 -4.51
N PHE A 112 -1.78 -3.31 -4.03
CA PHE A 112 -2.45 -4.44 -3.42
C PHE A 112 -2.05 -4.58 -1.97
N ALA A 113 -3.02 -4.68 -1.08
CA ALA A 113 -2.78 -4.89 0.33
C ALA A 113 -2.62 -6.38 0.65
N GLY A 114 -1.58 -6.71 1.40
CA GLY A 114 -1.29 -8.08 1.78
C GLY A 114 -0.63 -8.19 3.14
N LYS A 115 -0.49 -9.43 3.62
CA LYS A 115 0.21 -9.77 4.85
C LYS A 115 1.33 -10.75 4.56
N VAL A 116 2.52 -10.47 5.07
CA VAL A 116 3.67 -11.38 4.97
C VAL A 116 3.35 -12.69 5.71
N ALA A 117 3.20 -13.79 5.00
CA ALA A 117 2.80 -15.09 5.54
C ALA A 117 4.00 -15.99 5.85
N HIS A 118 5.06 -15.90 5.06
CA HIS A 118 6.30 -16.67 5.25
C HIS A 118 7.49 -15.83 4.78
N VAL A 119 8.64 -16.04 5.42
CA VAL A 119 9.93 -15.49 4.99
C VAL A 119 10.86 -16.68 4.77
N SER A 120 11.16 -17.01 3.51
CA SER A 120 12.07 -18.12 3.22
C SER A 120 13.47 -17.87 3.80
N PRO A 121 14.07 -18.83 4.53
CA PRO A 121 15.47 -18.73 4.95
C PRO A 121 16.39 -18.72 3.71
N GLY A 122 17.19 -17.66 3.51
CA GLY A 122 18.09 -17.55 2.37
C GLY A 122 18.28 -16.12 1.86
N SER A 123 19.07 -15.96 0.79
CA SER A 123 19.49 -14.65 0.24
C SER A 123 18.41 -13.92 -0.58
N ALA A 124 17.39 -14.64 -1.05
CA ALA A 124 16.20 -14.04 -1.65
C ALA A 124 15.04 -14.27 -0.68
N LEU A 125 14.71 -13.25 0.11
CA LEU A 125 13.47 -13.24 0.87
C LEU A 125 12.37 -13.49 -0.15
N GLN A 126 11.64 -14.59 -0.02
CA GLN A 126 10.42 -14.84 -0.78
C GLN A 126 9.30 -14.73 0.21
N TYR A 127 8.55 -13.64 0.12
CA TYR A 127 7.39 -13.48 0.96
C TYR A 127 6.18 -14.16 0.31
N THR A 128 5.33 -14.80 1.10
CA THR A 128 3.99 -15.16 0.62
C THR A 128 3.05 -14.08 1.12
N LEU A 129 2.28 -13.44 0.25
CA LEU A 129 1.35 -12.40 0.68
C LEU A 129 -0.08 -12.93 0.63
N ALA A 130 -0.69 -13.12 1.78
CA ALA A 130 -2.11 -13.36 1.86
C ALA A 130 -2.83 -12.01 1.69
N PRO A 131 -3.91 -11.94 0.90
CA PRO A 131 -4.72 -10.72 0.84
C PRO A 131 -5.25 -10.43 2.25
N LEU A 132 -5.29 -9.16 2.67
CA LEU A 132 -5.92 -8.83 3.97
C LEU A 132 -7.41 -9.16 3.97
N ALA A 133 -8.02 -9.14 2.78
CA ALA A 133 -9.45 -9.23 2.54
C ALA A 133 -9.90 -10.60 2.04
N VAL A 134 -9.09 -11.35 1.31
CA VAL A 134 -9.52 -12.53 0.54
C VAL A 134 -8.51 -13.66 0.72
N ARG A 135 -8.89 -14.91 0.44
CA ARG A 135 -7.92 -16.02 0.34
C ARG A 135 -7.42 -16.14 -1.10
N GLY A 136 -6.23 -16.70 -1.29
CA GLY A 136 -5.93 -17.40 -2.55
C GLY A 136 -4.97 -16.75 -3.54
N TRP A 137 -4.10 -15.83 -3.12
CA TRP A 137 -2.90 -15.55 -3.91
C TRP A 137 -1.65 -15.49 -3.04
N THR A 138 -0.51 -15.82 -3.66
CA THR A 138 0.83 -15.87 -3.07
C THR A 138 1.76 -15.18 -4.06
N VAL A 139 2.44 -14.12 -3.63
CA VAL A 139 3.41 -13.41 -4.45
C VAL A 139 4.78 -13.47 -3.80
N ALA A 140 5.68 -14.27 -4.34
CA ALA A 140 7.09 -14.23 -3.97
C ALA A 140 7.70 -12.89 -4.42
N TYR A 141 8.07 -12.05 -3.45
CA TYR A 141 8.93 -10.89 -3.68
C TYR A 141 10.14 -10.96 -2.75
N GLY A 142 11.21 -10.28 -3.13
CA GLY A 142 12.38 -10.00 -2.29
C GLY A 142 13.69 -10.39 -2.95
N SER A 143 14.70 -9.56 -2.70
CA SER A 143 16.07 -9.69 -3.16
C SER A 143 17.01 -9.41 -1.98
N PRO A 144 18.31 -9.70 -2.08
CA PRO A 144 19.26 -9.38 -1.01
C PRO A 144 19.25 -7.90 -0.58
N ALA A 145 18.81 -6.99 -1.47
CA ALA A 145 18.72 -5.56 -1.25
C ALA A 145 17.32 -5.07 -0.78
N SER A 146 16.35 -5.97 -0.63
CA SER A 146 15.00 -5.62 -0.19
C SER A 146 14.96 -5.35 1.31
N ALA A 147 14.05 -4.48 1.76
CA ALA A 147 13.80 -4.29 3.18
C ALA A 147 13.37 -5.62 3.83
N ARG A 148 13.93 -5.92 5.00
CA ARG A 148 13.48 -7.04 5.83
C ARG A 148 12.11 -6.71 6.39
N LEU A 149 11.18 -7.64 6.22
CA LEU A 149 9.82 -7.53 6.72
C LEU A 149 9.53 -8.77 7.56
N GLU A 150 8.96 -8.54 8.73
CA GLU A 150 8.64 -9.63 9.66
C GLU A 150 7.43 -10.41 9.16
N ALA A 151 7.42 -11.72 9.45
CA ALA A 151 6.22 -12.53 9.27
C ALA A 151 5.06 -11.88 10.04
N GLY A 152 3.92 -11.75 9.37
CA GLY A 152 2.72 -11.10 9.86
C GLY A 152 2.62 -9.61 9.54
N SER A 153 3.65 -8.97 8.98
CA SER A 153 3.60 -7.55 8.60
C SER A 153 2.56 -7.29 7.52
N ALA A 154 1.71 -6.27 7.70
CA ALA A 154 0.84 -5.76 6.65
C ALA A 154 1.65 -4.86 5.70
N VAL A 155 1.46 -5.02 4.39
CA VAL A 155 2.20 -4.31 3.35
C VAL A 155 1.29 -3.89 2.20
N ILE A 156 1.76 -2.90 1.44
CA ILE A 156 1.26 -2.55 0.13
C ILE A 156 2.28 -2.95 -0.92
N LEU A 157 1.84 -3.75 -1.89
CA LEU A 157 2.57 -4.03 -3.12
C LEU A 157 2.17 -3.02 -4.18
N GLY A 158 3.14 -2.29 -4.73
CA GLY A 158 2.91 -1.37 -5.83
C GLY A 158 3.35 -1.95 -7.18
N TYR A 159 2.52 -1.74 -8.19
CA TYR A 159 2.80 -2.07 -9.58
C TYR A 159 2.42 -0.91 -10.50
N PRO A 160 3.22 -0.58 -11.53
CA PRO A 160 2.73 0.27 -12.61
C PRO A 160 1.62 -0.45 -13.37
N VAL A 161 0.59 0.29 -13.78
CA VAL A 161 -0.50 -0.25 -14.59
C VAL A 161 0.05 -0.72 -15.93
N ARG A 162 -0.47 -1.84 -16.43
CA ARG A 162 -0.04 -2.44 -17.69
C ARG A 162 -0.37 -1.55 -18.89
N GLN A 163 0.34 -1.76 -20.00
CA GLN A 163 0.08 -1.07 -21.27
C GLN A 163 -1.35 -1.28 -21.80
N SER A 164 -2.02 -2.38 -21.41
CA SER A 164 -3.44 -2.60 -21.73
C SER A 164 -4.37 -1.56 -21.10
N GLY A 165 -3.89 -0.76 -20.13
CA GLY A 165 -4.65 0.28 -19.44
C GLY A 165 -5.75 -0.26 -18.51
N LYS A 166 -5.89 -1.58 -18.38
CA LYS A 166 -6.90 -2.22 -17.52
C LYS A 166 -6.29 -2.60 -16.17
N PRO A 167 -6.78 -2.03 -15.06
CA PRO A 167 -6.29 -2.36 -13.73
C PRO A 167 -6.48 -3.85 -13.40
N ALA A 168 -5.43 -4.51 -12.92
CA ALA A 168 -5.50 -5.87 -12.41
C ALA A 168 -6.37 -5.97 -11.15
N THR A 169 -7.13 -7.05 -10.99
CA THR A 169 -7.91 -7.33 -9.77
C THR A 169 -7.14 -8.11 -8.72
N ARG A 170 -5.96 -8.65 -9.07
CA ARG A 170 -5.04 -9.33 -8.17
C ARG A 170 -3.60 -9.16 -8.66
N PRO A 171 -2.60 -9.29 -7.78
CA PRO A 171 -1.22 -9.43 -8.20
C PRO A 171 -1.04 -10.64 -9.13
N GLU A 172 -0.19 -10.49 -10.11
CA GLU A 172 0.13 -11.55 -11.07
C GLU A 172 1.25 -12.44 -10.52
N ALA A 173 1.06 -13.76 -10.61
CA ALA A 173 2.08 -14.71 -10.17
C ALA A 173 3.38 -14.50 -10.96
N GLY A 174 4.51 -14.43 -10.24
CA GLY A 174 5.83 -14.23 -10.84
C GLY A 174 6.17 -12.77 -11.21
N ARG A 175 5.21 -11.83 -11.16
CA ARG A 175 5.49 -10.41 -11.38
C ARG A 175 6.02 -9.77 -10.10
N SER A 176 7.25 -9.27 -10.15
CA SER A 176 7.83 -8.52 -9.04
C SER A 176 7.18 -7.14 -8.90
N PRO A 177 6.84 -6.71 -7.67
CA PRO A 177 6.34 -5.36 -7.41
C PRO A 177 7.46 -4.32 -7.66
N SER A 178 7.09 -3.11 -8.09
CA SER A 178 8.04 -2.00 -8.19
C SER A 178 8.35 -1.37 -6.82
N ALA A 179 7.46 -1.56 -5.85
CA ALA A 179 7.67 -1.18 -4.46
C ALA A 179 6.92 -2.11 -3.51
N VAL A 180 7.51 -2.33 -2.34
CA VAL A 180 6.84 -2.93 -1.19
C VAL A 180 7.00 -1.99 -0.01
N VAL A 181 5.88 -1.49 0.52
CA VAL A 181 5.89 -0.53 1.62
C VAL A 181 5.07 -1.08 2.80
N PRO A 182 5.53 -0.92 4.05
CA PRO A 182 4.74 -1.29 5.21
C PRO A 182 3.40 -0.53 5.24
N LEU A 183 2.30 -1.25 5.47
CA LEU A 183 1.00 -0.65 5.70
C LEU A 183 0.87 -0.31 7.19
N ALA A 184 1.35 0.88 7.54
CA ALA A 184 1.37 1.37 8.92
C ALA A 184 0.14 2.21 9.26
N PRO A 185 -0.17 2.39 10.56
CA PRO A 185 -1.08 3.44 11.01
C PRO A 185 -0.61 4.82 10.54
N CYS A 186 -1.54 5.70 10.22
CA CYS A 186 -1.22 7.08 9.90
C CYS A 186 -0.56 7.75 11.11
N LYS A 187 0.56 8.45 10.89
CA LYS A 187 1.15 9.29 11.94
C LYS A 187 0.13 10.36 12.35
N ALA A 188 -0.04 10.54 13.66
CA ALA A 188 -0.77 11.68 14.20
C ALA A 188 -0.12 12.94 13.61
N SER A 189 -0.88 13.66 12.79
CA SER A 189 -0.47 14.88 12.12
C SER A 189 -0.90 16.06 12.97
#